data_AF-A0A1Q9VYF1-F1
#
_entry.id   AF-A0A1Q9VYF1-F1
#
_cell.length_a   1.000
_cell.length_b   1.000
_cell.length_c   1.000
_cell.angle_alpha   90.00
_cell.angle_beta   90.00
_cell.angle_gamma   90.00
#
_symmetry.space_group_name_H-M   'P 1'
#
loop_
_entity.id
_entity.type
_entity.pdbx_description
1 polymer ?
#
loop_
_entity_poly.entity_id
_entity_poly.type
_entity_poly.pdbx_seq_one_letter_code
_entity_poly.pdbx_strand_id
1 'polypeptide(L)'
;MSPTGRPEDTIEWNELLPVLLGYPSASLHAMLETRGDGEPDVRYEVWRQGRKLRVEKDGLPDYVCDGETLWSFEEAADVEGSDVRPVASDARKVLYCGPAQGLCAPRRSSDWQGSDFTTPEGPVTVEEFQGRDCWTVALKAPPRKVGPLRIWVDRDSGYPLGEVNESPEAKGYEQWFESPEIGIALDDSLFTWEGPSITKAELEDRRHQSLQALEESQMQWFRENVLATRLTVSSTVDLSPEQMRIEEGSVYGGPPGCSSSREPQWISSRRHRDVKLMLSGVRVITAGGSPFSPRR
;
A
#
# COMPACT_ATOMS: atom_id res chain seq x y z
N MET A 1 -27.63 24.66 -33.27
CA MET A 1 -27.75 25.43 -32.03
C MET A 1 -26.41 25.30 -31.32
N SER A 2 -25.60 26.35 -31.33
CA SER A 2 -24.30 26.34 -30.64
C SER A 2 -24.56 26.63 -29.16
N PRO A 3 -24.05 25.81 -28.22
CA PRO A 3 -24.22 26.07 -26.81
C PRO A 3 -23.40 27.33 -26.48
N THR A 4 -24.11 28.43 -26.21
CA THR A 4 -23.54 29.64 -25.61
C THR A 4 -23.44 29.39 -24.11
N GLY A 5 -22.55 28.46 -23.74
CA GLY A 5 -22.14 28.28 -22.35
C GLY A 5 -21.44 29.56 -21.88
N ARG A 6 -21.82 30.07 -20.71
CA ARG A 6 -21.11 31.20 -20.10
C ARG A 6 -19.65 30.79 -19.91
N PRO A 7 -18.67 31.58 -20.37
CA PRO A 7 -17.24 31.28 -20.23
C PRO A 7 -16.72 31.40 -18.78
N GLU A 8 -17.58 31.41 -17.77
CA GLU A 8 -17.22 31.68 -16.37
C GLU A 8 -17.01 30.41 -15.51
N ASP A 9 -17.12 29.21 -16.09
CA ASP A 9 -17.14 27.95 -15.33
C ASP A 9 -16.00 26.97 -15.60
N THR A 10 -15.07 27.29 -16.51
CA THR A 10 -13.87 26.49 -16.76
C THR A 10 -12.75 26.87 -15.81
N ILE A 11 -12.17 25.89 -15.12
CA ILE A 11 -10.95 26.04 -14.30
C ILE A 11 -9.77 25.43 -15.04
N GLU A 12 -8.56 25.90 -14.76
CA GLU A 12 -7.33 25.28 -15.30
C GLU A 12 -6.84 24.15 -14.39
N TRP A 13 -6.01 23.24 -14.92
CA TRP A 13 -5.43 22.14 -14.13
C TRP A 13 -4.70 22.61 -12.86
N ASN A 14 -4.00 23.75 -12.93
CA ASN A 14 -3.29 24.33 -11.79
C ASN A 14 -4.22 24.84 -10.68
N GLU A 15 -5.50 25.06 -10.99
CA GLU A 15 -6.54 25.43 -10.03
C GLU A 15 -7.25 24.20 -9.47
N LEU A 16 -7.42 23.14 -10.28
CA LEU A 16 -7.98 21.87 -9.84
C LEU A 16 -7.03 21.09 -8.91
N LEU A 17 -5.72 21.12 -9.17
CA LEU A 17 -4.75 20.34 -8.41
C LEU A 17 -4.77 20.67 -6.89
N PRO A 18 -4.80 21.94 -6.45
CA PRO A 18 -5.00 22.27 -5.03
C PRO A 18 -6.28 21.69 -4.42
N VAL A 19 -7.37 21.58 -5.18
CA VAL A 19 -8.63 20.95 -4.72
C VAL A 19 -8.40 19.47 -4.45
N LEU A 20 -7.74 18.76 -5.39
CA LEU A 20 -7.40 17.33 -5.27
C LEU A 20 -6.40 17.02 -4.14
N LEU A 21 -5.59 18.00 -3.75
CA LEU A 21 -4.65 17.89 -2.61
C LEU A 21 -5.33 18.17 -1.26
N GLY A 22 -6.50 18.81 -1.29
CA GLY A 22 -7.23 19.26 -0.10
C GLY A 22 -8.15 18.20 0.48
N TYR A 23 -8.61 18.46 1.71
CA TYR A 23 -9.75 17.76 2.28
C TYR A 23 -10.97 18.69 2.20
N PRO A 24 -12.00 18.32 1.42
CA PRO A 24 -13.28 19.02 1.45
C PRO A 24 -13.81 19.15 2.87
N SER A 25 -14.33 20.33 3.21
CA SER A 25 -14.94 20.60 4.52
C SER A 25 -16.37 20.09 4.62
N ALA A 26 -17.07 19.98 3.48
CA ALA A 26 -18.37 19.34 3.40
C ALA A 26 -18.26 17.88 3.82
N SER A 27 -19.31 17.34 4.42
CA SER A 27 -19.47 15.91 4.66
C SER A 27 -19.85 15.18 3.38
N LEU A 28 -19.57 13.89 3.34
CA LEU A 28 -19.96 12.95 2.29
C LEU A 28 -20.44 11.66 2.94
N HIS A 29 -21.55 11.13 2.44
CA HIS A 29 -21.97 9.74 2.63
C HIS A 29 -22.30 9.15 1.26
N ALA A 30 -21.76 7.97 0.95
CA ALA A 30 -22.02 7.33 -0.33
C ALA A 30 -21.76 5.82 -0.28
N MET A 31 -22.38 5.13 -1.24
CA MET A 31 -22.00 3.79 -1.62
C MET A 31 -20.81 3.83 -2.57
N LEU A 32 -19.79 3.02 -2.36
CA LEU A 32 -18.65 2.89 -3.26
C LEU A 32 -18.83 1.67 -4.17
N GLU A 33 -18.84 1.94 -5.47
CA GLU A 33 -18.84 0.92 -6.52
C GLU A 33 -17.43 0.77 -7.08
N THR A 34 -17.01 -0.48 -7.31
CA THR A 34 -15.71 -0.80 -7.92
C THR A 34 -15.88 -1.88 -8.97
N ARG A 35 -15.23 -1.72 -10.14
CA ARG A 35 -15.12 -2.72 -11.20
C ARG A 35 -13.66 -2.96 -11.58
N GLY A 36 -13.38 -4.14 -12.10
CA GLY A 36 -12.05 -4.58 -12.55
C GLY A 36 -11.19 -5.18 -11.44
N ASP A 37 -10.96 -4.41 -10.37
CA ASP A 37 -9.90 -4.70 -9.39
C ASP A 37 -10.44 -5.07 -7.98
N GLY A 38 -11.72 -5.44 -7.86
CA GLY A 38 -12.38 -5.77 -6.59
C GLY A 38 -12.87 -7.21 -6.49
N GLU A 39 -13.10 -7.67 -5.25
CA GLU A 39 -13.92 -8.86 -5.01
C GLU A 39 -15.34 -8.58 -5.54
N PRO A 40 -15.87 -9.42 -6.45
CA PRO A 40 -17.25 -9.25 -6.91
C PRO A 40 -18.20 -9.35 -5.70
N ASP A 41 -19.27 -8.54 -5.72
CA ASP A 41 -20.36 -8.53 -4.73
C ASP A 41 -20.04 -7.95 -3.34
N VAL A 42 -18.86 -7.37 -3.12
CA VAL A 42 -18.59 -6.64 -1.87
C VAL A 42 -19.20 -5.25 -1.93
N ARG A 43 -19.94 -4.88 -0.88
CA ARG A 43 -20.54 -3.57 -0.72
C ARG A 43 -19.70 -2.70 0.21
N TYR A 44 -19.21 -1.57 -0.32
CA TYR A 44 -18.49 -0.58 0.47
C TYR A 44 -19.35 0.65 0.76
N GLU A 45 -19.42 1.07 2.01
CA GLU A 45 -20.10 2.29 2.42
C GLU A 45 -19.11 3.26 3.04
N VAL A 46 -19.16 4.52 2.62
CA VAL A 46 -18.14 5.53 2.95
C VAL A 46 -18.78 6.75 3.57
N TRP A 47 -18.23 7.17 4.71
CA TRP A 47 -18.52 8.46 5.33
C TRP A 47 -17.23 9.26 5.44
N ARG A 48 -17.27 10.55 5.09
CA ARG A 48 -16.10 11.41 5.13
C ARG A 48 -16.48 12.82 5.56
N GLN A 49 -15.60 13.45 6.34
CA GLN A 49 -15.71 14.86 6.69
C GLN A 49 -14.32 15.42 7.01
N GLY A 50 -13.78 16.27 6.13
CA GLY A 50 -12.39 16.69 6.26
C GLY A 50 -11.47 15.46 6.29
N ARG A 51 -10.67 15.33 7.36
CA ARG A 51 -9.75 14.21 7.59
C ARG A 51 -10.40 12.99 8.25
N LYS A 52 -11.66 13.09 8.66
CA LYS A 52 -12.40 11.97 9.22
C LYS A 52 -12.87 11.06 8.10
N LEU A 53 -12.73 9.75 8.28
CA LEU A 53 -13.09 8.75 7.29
C LEU A 53 -13.59 7.49 8.00
N ARG A 54 -14.73 6.97 7.55
CA ARG A 54 -15.21 5.64 7.89
C ARG A 54 -15.48 4.89 6.59
N VAL A 55 -14.96 3.69 6.49
CA VAL A 55 -15.26 2.74 5.42
C VAL A 55 -15.77 1.46 6.06
N GLU A 56 -16.95 1.03 5.62
CA GLU A 56 -17.51 -0.26 5.97
C GLU A 56 -17.48 -1.20 4.77
N LYS A 57 -17.14 -2.46 5.03
CA LYS A 57 -17.20 -3.58 4.08
C LYS A 57 -18.33 -4.51 4.53
N ASP A 58 -19.39 -4.62 3.73
CA ASP A 58 -20.58 -5.43 4.03
C ASP A 58 -21.22 -5.12 5.40
N GLY A 59 -21.24 -3.83 5.77
CA GLY A 59 -21.79 -3.33 7.04
C GLY A 59 -20.89 -3.55 8.26
N LEU A 60 -19.66 -4.04 8.07
CA LEU A 60 -18.66 -4.14 9.12
C LEU A 60 -17.59 -3.05 8.94
N PRO A 61 -17.08 -2.44 10.02
CA PRO A 61 -15.99 -1.49 9.93
C PRO A 61 -14.74 -2.15 9.33
N ASP A 62 -14.24 -1.56 8.25
CA ASP A 62 -12.97 -1.94 7.63
C ASP A 62 -11.88 -0.91 8.01
N TYR A 63 -12.28 0.37 8.03
CA TYR A 63 -11.40 1.49 8.33
C TYR A 63 -12.16 2.59 9.08
N VAL A 64 -11.60 3.09 10.17
CA VAL A 64 -12.17 4.20 10.95
C VAL A 64 -11.08 5.21 11.28
N CYS A 65 -11.34 6.50 11.08
CA CYS A 65 -10.38 7.59 11.32
C CYS A 65 -11.12 8.83 11.81
N ASP A 66 -10.72 9.33 12.99
CA ASP A 66 -11.27 10.55 13.60
C ASP A 66 -10.52 11.83 13.17
N GLY A 67 -9.51 11.68 12.32
CA GLY A 67 -8.62 12.74 11.85
C GLY A 67 -7.27 12.82 12.58
N GLU A 68 -7.12 12.12 13.71
CA GLU A 68 -5.89 12.02 14.50
C GLU A 68 -5.43 10.57 14.67
N THR A 69 -6.36 9.68 15.01
CA THR A 69 -6.15 8.24 15.17
C THR A 69 -6.84 7.49 14.03
N LEU A 70 -6.13 6.49 13.54
CA LEU A 70 -6.61 5.54 12.55
C LEU A 70 -6.74 4.15 13.20
N TRP A 71 -7.89 3.50 13.03
CA TRP A 71 -8.14 2.10 13.32
C TRP A 71 -8.35 1.31 12.02
N SER A 72 -7.42 0.41 11.69
CA SER A 72 -7.49 -0.49 10.53
C SER A 72 -7.83 -1.92 10.96
N PHE A 73 -8.88 -2.51 10.39
CA PHE A 73 -9.31 -3.87 10.70
C PHE A 73 -8.59 -4.91 9.81
N GLU A 74 -8.27 -4.54 8.57
CA GLU A 74 -7.51 -5.39 7.63
C GLU A 74 -6.12 -5.74 8.17
N GLU A 75 -5.38 -4.77 8.74
CA GLU A 75 -4.02 -5.03 9.27
C GLU A 75 -3.99 -6.07 10.40
N ALA A 76 -5.11 -6.25 11.09
CA ALA A 76 -5.25 -7.22 12.18
C ALA A 76 -5.63 -8.63 11.68
N ALA A 77 -6.16 -8.76 10.46
CA ALA A 77 -6.66 -10.03 9.92
C ALA A 77 -5.55 -11.05 9.67
N ASP A 78 -4.33 -10.58 9.37
CA ASP A 78 -3.18 -11.43 9.04
C ASP A 78 -2.49 -12.06 10.27
N VAL A 79 -2.96 -11.78 11.49
CA VAL A 79 -2.35 -12.32 12.71
C VAL A 79 -3.19 -13.44 13.29
N GLU A 80 -2.69 -14.66 13.16
CA GLU A 80 -3.31 -15.88 13.69
C GLU A 80 -3.56 -15.76 15.21
N GLY A 81 -4.79 -16.04 15.64
CA GLY A 81 -5.20 -15.91 17.05
C GLY A 81 -5.49 -14.47 17.51
N SER A 82 -5.49 -13.49 16.61
CA SER A 82 -5.93 -12.13 16.93
C SER A 82 -7.44 -12.13 17.15
N ASP A 83 -7.87 -11.86 18.39
CA ASP A 83 -9.19 -11.29 18.64
C ASP A 83 -9.31 -10.09 17.69
N VAL A 84 -10.30 -10.07 16.80
CA VAL A 84 -10.48 -9.09 15.71
C VAL A 84 -10.51 -7.64 16.22
N ARG A 85 -9.35 -7.11 16.61
CA ARG A 85 -9.13 -5.80 17.21
C ARG A 85 -8.39 -4.97 16.18
N PRO A 86 -8.88 -3.77 15.83
CA PRO A 86 -8.20 -2.96 14.84
C PRO A 86 -6.84 -2.50 15.33
N VAL A 87 -5.95 -2.24 14.38
CA VAL A 87 -4.65 -1.66 14.61
C VAL A 87 -4.80 -0.14 14.67
N ALA A 88 -4.52 0.43 15.84
CA ALA A 88 -4.48 1.86 16.07
C ALA A 88 -3.13 2.46 15.63
N SER A 89 -3.19 3.53 14.85
CA SER A 89 -2.02 4.26 14.35
C SER A 89 -2.29 5.77 14.21
N ASP A 90 -1.23 6.54 14.00
CA ASP A 90 -1.30 8.00 13.79
C ASP A 90 -1.78 8.31 12.36
N ALA A 91 -2.97 8.91 12.24
CA ALA A 91 -3.62 9.23 10.96
C ALA A 91 -2.84 10.25 10.12
N ARG A 92 -1.81 10.89 10.67
CA ARG A 92 -0.93 11.80 9.91
C ARG A 92 0.21 11.06 9.21
N LYS A 93 0.52 9.84 9.66
CA LYS A 93 1.63 9.03 9.13
C LYS A 93 1.15 7.99 8.12
N VAL A 94 -0.04 7.47 8.33
CA VAL A 94 -0.64 6.41 7.52
C VAL A 94 -1.68 7.01 6.57
N LEU A 95 -1.75 6.49 5.34
CA LEU A 95 -2.84 6.76 4.41
C LEU A 95 -3.77 5.57 4.39
N TYR A 96 -5.04 5.82 4.12
CA TYR A 96 -5.95 4.76 3.72
C TYR A 96 -5.39 4.06 2.47
N CYS A 97 -5.29 2.73 2.51
CA CYS A 97 -4.76 1.90 1.43
C CYS A 97 -5.80 0.90 0.88
N GLY A 98 -7.06 1.04 1.26
CA GLY A 98 -8.14 0.17 0.79
C GLY A 98 -8.69 0.55 -0.60
N PRO A 99 -9.81 -0.08 -1.00
CA PRO A 99 -10.49 0.19 -2.27
C PRO A 99 -10.81 1.67 -2.47
N ALA A 100 -10.65 2.14 -3.71
CA ALA A 100 -10.82 3.54 -4.10
C ALA A 100 -10.06 4.54 -3.24
N GLN A 101 -8.80 4.23 -2.93
CA GLN A 101 -7.89 5.11 -2.21
C GLN A 101 -7.93 6.56 -2.71
N GLY A 102 -7.92 6.78 -4.04
CA GLY A 102 -7.96 8.11 -4.66
C GLY A 102 -9.24 8.90 -4.39
N LEU A 103 -10.36 8.22 -4.11
CA LEU A 103 -11.64 8.83 -3.76
C LEU A 103 -11.75 9.09 -2.25
N CYS A 104 -11.31 8.13 -1.44
CA CYS A 104 -11.44 8.17 0.02
C CYS A 104 -10.41 9.09 0.69
N ALA A 105 -9.21 9.22 0.12
CA ALA A 105 -8.14 10.05 0.69
C ALA A 105 -7.45 10.89 -0.39
N PRO A 106 -7.14 12.17 -0.11
CA PRO A 106 -6.35 12.99 -1.02
C PRO A 106 -4.98 12.36 -1.26
N ARG A 107 -4.55 12.36 -2.51
CA ARG A 107 -3.18 12.04 -2.89
C ARG A 107 -2.22 13.07 -2.31
N ARG A 108 -1.05 12.63 -1.86
CA ARG A 108 0.01 13.54 -1.39
C ARG A 108 0.56 14.32 -2.57
N SER A 109 1.12 15.50 -2.32
CA SER A 109 1.80 16.29 -3.36
C SER A 109 2.93 15.55 -4.04
N SER A 110 3.58 14.59 -3.37
CA SER A 110 4.57 13.68 -3.95
C SER A 110 3.98 12.72 -4.97
N ASP A 111 2.72 12.33 -4.81
CA ASP A 111 2.05 11.35 -5.67
C ASP A 111 1.66 11.98 -7.01
N TRP A 112 1.60 13.31 -7.06
CA TRP A 112 1.44 14.11 -8.28
C TRP A 112 2.78 14.42 -8.96
N GLN A 113 3.89 13.92 -8.43
CA GLN A 113 5.22 14.03 -9.03
C GLN A 113 5.62 12.68 -9.64
N GLY A 114 6.23 12.72 -10.82
CA GLY A 114 6.78 11.53 -11.47
C GLY A 114 5.88 10.94 -12.56
N SER A 115 6.11 9.66 -12.85
CA SER A 115 5.66 9.00 -14.08
C SER A 115 4.47 8.05 -13.83
N ASP A 116 3.53 8.41 -12.97
CA ASP A 116 2.21 7.74 -12.88
C ASP A 116 1.13 8.64 -13.50
N PHE A 117 -0.15 8.42 -13.20
CA PHE A 117 -1.26 9.32 -13.56
C PHE A 117 -1.14 10.66 -12.83
N THR A 118 -0.28 11.56 -13.34
CA THR A 118 0.07 12.83 -12.70
C THR A 118 -0.11 14.05 -13.62
N THR A 119 -0.20 13.82 -14.92
CA THR A 119 -0.23 14.87 -15.94
C THR A 119 -1.58 14.84 -16.65
N PRO A 120 -2.27 15.98 -16.82
CA PRO A 120 -3.52 16.02 -17.57
C PRO A 120 -3.29 15.70 -19.05
N GLU A 121 -4.21 14.95 -19.64
CA GLU A 121 -4.32 14.62 -21.06
C GLU A 121 -5.48 15.42 -21.67
N GLY A 122 -5.34 16.76 -21.63
CA GLY A 122 -6.35 17.69 -22.14
C GLY A 122 -6.74 18.78 -21.14
N PRO A 123 -7.67 19.66 -21.52
CA PRO A 123 -8.21 20.67 -20.62
C PRO A 123 -9.11 20.04 -19.55
N VAL A 124 -9.31 20.77 -18.46
CA VAL A 124 -10.40 20.46 -17.52
C VAL A 124 -11.71 20.93 -18.15
N THR A 125 -12.71 20.06 -18.18
CA THR A 125 -14.05 20.38 -18.69
C THR A 125 -15.11 20.23 -17.59
N VAL A 126 -16.32 20.69 -17.87
CA VAL A 126 -17.47 20.49 -16.97
C VAL A 126 -18.38 19.41 -17.58
N GLU A 127 -18.69 18.39 -16.79
CA GLU A 127 -19.60 17.30 -17.15
C GLU A 127 -20.52 16.98 -15.95
N GLU A 128 -21.75 16.53 -16.23
CA GLU A 128 -22.61 15.97 -15.19
C GLU A 128 -22.16 14.54 -14.86
N PHE A 129 -21.93 14.26 -13.58
CA PHE A 129 -21.59 12.92 -13.09
C PHE A 129 -22.36 12.64 -11.80
N GLN A 130 -23.06 11.49 -11.75
CA GLN A 130 -23.90 11.11 -10.60
C GLN A 130 -24.93 12.20 -10.22
N GLY A 131 -25.47 12.91 -11.23
CA GLY A 131 -26.44 14.00 -11.04
C GLY A 131 -25.85 15.30 -10.49
N ARG A 132 -24.52 15.48 -10.57
CA ARG A 132 -23.81 16.66 -10.04
C ARG A 132 -22.90 17.26 -11.11
N ASP A 133 -22.83 18.59 -11.14
CA ASP A 133 -21.88 19.29 -12.01
C ASP A 133 -20.46 19.07 -11.49
N CYS A 134 -19.62 18.43 -12.30
CA CYS A 134 -18.26 18.08 -11.95
C CYS A 134 -17.26 18.74 -12.89
N TRP A 135 -16.11 19.13 -12.34
CA TRP A 135 -14.90 19.25 -13.14
C TRP A 135 -14.41 17.85 -13.50
N THR A 136 -14.00 17.66 -14.74
CA THR A 136 -13.44 16.39 -15.20
C THR A 136 -12.18 16.61 -16.02
N VAL A 137 -11.24 15.69 -15.88
CA VAL A 137 -9.98 15.70 -16.62
C VAL A 137 -9.47 14.29 -16.79
N ALA A 138 -8.98 13.98 -17.98
CA ALA A 138 -8.24 12.76 -18.23
C ALA A 138 -6.80 12.94 -17.76
N LEU A 139 -6.23 11.96 -17.07
CA LEU A 139 -4.82 11.92 -16.68
C LEU A 139 -4.08 10.96 -17.60
N LYS A 140 -2.95 11.42 -18.14
CA LYS A 140 -2.12 10.66 -19.07
C LYS A 140 -1.65 9.35 -18.48
N ALA A 141 -1.80 8.29 -19.26
CA ALA A 141 -1.28 6.97 -18.91
C ALA A 141 0.25 6.98 -18.74
N PRO A 142 0.79 6.41 -17.65
CA PRO A 142 2.22 6.13 -17.58
C PRO A 142 2.61 4.97 -18.51
N PRO A 143 3.89 4.83 -18.92
CA PRO A 143 4.31 3.85 -19.94
C PRO A 143 3.93 2.38 -19.69
N ARG A 144 3.66 2.03 -18.42
CA ARG A 144 3.32 0.67 -17.97
C ARG A 144 1.82 0.41 -17.83
N LYS A 145 0.97 1.43 -18.00
CA LYS A 145 -0.49 1.32 -17.89
C LYS A 145 -1.12 1.70 -19.23
N VAL A 146 -2.27 1.12 -19.52
CA VAL A 146 -2.99 1.37 -20.76
C VAL A 146 -4.10 2.38 -20.49
N GLY A 147 -4.24 3.37 -21.37
CA GLY A 147 -5.35 4.32 -21.35
C GLY A 147 -5.21 5.46 -20.33
N PRO A 148 -5.81 6.63 -20.63
CA PRO A 148 -5.94 7.70 -19.64
C PRO A 148 -6.86 7.30 -18.49
N LEU A 149 -6.61 7.89 -17.32
CA LEU A 149 -7.48 7.80 -16.15
C LEU A 149 -8.31 9.08 -16.05
N ARG A 150 -9.60 9.02 -16.35
CA ARG A 150 -10.53 10.14 -16.14
C ARG A 150 -10.93 10.23 -14.68
N ILE A 151 -10.95 11.45 -14.15
CA ILE A 151 -11.42 11.76 -12.79
C ILE A 151 -12.56 12.76 -12.84
N TRP A 152 -13.54 12.64 -11.94
CA TRP A 152 -14.61 13.62 -11.77
C TRP A 152 -14.57 14.20 -10.36
N VAL A 153 -14.65 15.52 -10.24
CA VAL A 153 -14.58 16.26 -8.98
C VAL A 153 -15.80 17.19 -8.88
N ASP A 154 -16.62 17.01 -7.86
CA ASP A 154 -17.78 17.86 -7.58
C ASP A 154 -17.38 19.32 -7.46
N ARG A 155 -18.01 20.21 -8.24
CA ARG A 155 -17.63 21.63 -8.29
C ARG A 155 -17.87 22.37 -6.98
N ASP A 156 -18.94 22.00 -6.28
CA ASP A 156 -19.38 22.74 -5.09
C ASP A 156 -18.59 22.35 -3.84
N SER A 157 -18.30 21.05 -3.69
CA SER A 157 -17.62 20.51 -2.50
C SER A 157 -16.14 20.22 -2.72
N GLY A 158 -15.71 19.99 -3.95
CA GLY A 158 -14.35 19.55 -4.27
C GLY A 158 -14.09 18.06 -4.02
N TYR A 159 -15.12 17.24 -3.77
CA TYR A 159 -14.95 15.80 -3.62
C TYR A 159 -14.66 15.12 -4.97
N PRO A 160 -13.62 14.28 -5.08
CA PRO A 160 -13.52 13.34 -6.19
C PRO A 160 -14.66 12.31 -6.07
N LEU A 161 -15.48 12.20 -7.12
CA LEU A 161 -16.66 11.34 -7.15
C LEU A 161 -16.44 10.03 -7.92
N GLY A 162 -15.45 10.01 -8.83
CA GLY A 162 -15.17 8.82 -9.62
C GLY A 162 -13.84 8.88 -10.34
N GLU A 163 -13.31 7.71 -10.63
CA GLU A 163 -12.12 7.48 -11.45
C GLU A 163 -12.38 6.30 -12.40
N VAL A 164 -12.13 6.50 -13.68
CA VAL A 164 -12.36 5.48 -14.72
C VAL A 164 -11.17 5.46 -15.67
N ASN A 165 -10.58 4.28 -15.89
CA ASN A 165 -9.65 4.10 -16.98
C ASN A 165 -10.43 3.97 -18.29
N GLU A 166 -10.25 4.91 -19.21
CA GLU A 166 -11.03 4.97 -20.45
C GLU A 166 -10.63 3.92 -21.49
N SER A 167 -9.52 3.20 -21.27
CA SER A 167 -9.11 2.14 -22.19
C SER A 167 -9.92 0.86 -21.97
N PRO A 168 -10.53 0.30 -23.04
CA PRO A 168 -11.18 -1.00 -22.96
C PRO A 168 -10.21 -2.14 -22.62
N GLU A 169 -8.89 -1.96 -22.82
CA GLU A 169 -7.86 -2.94 -22.48
C GLU A 169 -7.49 -2.94 -21.00
N ALA A 170 -7.86 -1.89 -20.25
CA ALA A 170 -7.54 -1.74 -18.83
C ALA A 170 -8.43 -2.58 -17.90
N LYS A 171 -9.06 -3.65 -18.42
CA LYS A 171 -9.94 -4.58 -17.69
C LYS A 171 -11.07 -3.92 -16.88
N GLY A 172 -11.46 -2.69 -17.24
CA GLY A 172 -12.56 -1.98 -16.59
C GLY A 172 -12.23 -1.53 -15.17
N TYR A 173 -11.02 -1.02 -14.92
CA TYR A 173 -10.74 -0.27 -13.69
C TYR A 173 -11.65 0.96 -13.62
N GLU A 174 -12.70 0.85 -12.84
CA GLU A 174 -13.71 1.90 -12.64
C GLU A 174 -14.07 1.90 -11.16
N GLN A 175 -14.10 3.08 -10.56
CA GLN A 175 -14.55 3.25 -9.18
C GLN A 175 -15.26 4.58 -9.03
N TRP A 176 -16.40 4.59 -8.33
CA TRP A 176 -17.15 5.82 -8.12
C TRP A 176 -18.08 5.72 -6.90
N PHE A 177 -18.47 6.87 -6.39
CA PHE A 177 -19.53 6.98 -5.41
C PHE A 177 -20.90 6.96 -6.10
N GLU A 178 -21.72 5.98 -5.78
CA GLU A 178 -23.11 5.90 -6.23
C GLU A 178 -23.99 6.78 -5.32
N SER A 179 -24.77 7.67 -5.95
CA SER A 179 -25.72 8.57 -5.27
C SER A 179 -25.14 9.32 -4.05
N PRO A 180 -24.03 10.08 -4.20
CA PRO A 180 -23.36 10.71 -3.07
C PRO A 180 -24.23 11.80 -2.41
N GLU A 181 -24.40 11.70 -1.09
CA GLU A 181 -25.02 12.71 -0.25
C GLU A 181 -23.94 13.63 0.33
N ILE A 182 -23.93 14.89 -0.10
CA ILE A 182 -22.89 15.87 0.26
C ILE A 182 -23.49 17.00 1.11
N GLY A 183 -22.78 17.39 2.17
CA GLY A 183 -23.17 18.49 3.05
C GLY A 183 -24.21 18.10 4.11
N ILE A 184 -24.45 16.81 4.34
CA ILE A 184 -25.33 16.30 5.38
C ILE A 184 -24.69 16.38 6.78
N ALA A 185 -25.46 16.54 7.84
CA ALA A 185 -24.87 16.46 9.19
C ALA A 185 -24.46 15.01 9.49
N LEU A 186 -23.19 14.79 9.84
CA LEU A 186 -22.68 13.49 10.28
C LEU A 186 -22.38 13.54 11.78
N ASP A 187 -22.69 12.46 12.49
CA ASP A 187 -22.32 12.31 13.90
C ASP A 187 -20.83 12.02 14.02
N ASP A 188 -20.16 12.74 14.93
CA ASP A 188 -18.74 12.54 15.21
C ASP A 188 -18.43 11.12 15.72
N SER A 189 -19.41 10.46 16.35
CA SER A 189 -19.25 9.08 16.84
C SER A 189 -19.07 8.05 15.72
N LEU A 190 -19.45 8.38 14.47
CA LEU A 190 -19.22 7.51 13.30
C LEU A 190 -17.72 7.30 13.05
N PHE A 191 -16.91 8.29 13.39
CA PHE A 191 -15.49 8.35 13.06
C PHE A 191 -14.58 7.90 14.20
N THR A 192 -15.15 7.52 15.35
CA THR A 192 -14.40 7.09 16.53
C THR A 192 -14.59 5.61 16.79
N TRP A 193 -13.51 4.91 17.15
CA TRP A 193 -13.60 3.55 17.67
C TRP A 193 -13.38 3.54 19.17
N GLU A 194 -14.43 3.17 19.92
CA GLU A 194 -14.38 3.06 21.39
C GLU A 194 -14.03 1.65 21.88
N GLY A 195 -13.96 0.68 20.96
CA GLY A 195 -13.64 -0.70 21.29
C GLY A 195 -12.14 -0.90 21.59
N PRO A 196 -11.76 -2.11 22.05
CA PRO A 196 -10.35 -2.47 22.19
C PRO A 196 -9.61 -2.34 20.86
N SER A 197 -8.36 -1.89 20.90
CA SER A 197 -7.45 -1.83 19.76
C SER A 197 -6.06 -2.32 20.17
N ILE A 198 -5.22 -2.60 19.19
CA ILE A 198 -3.78 -2.86 19.40
C ILE A 198 -2.98 -1.80 18.68
N THR A 199 -1.81 -1.45 19.20
CA THR A 199 -0.89 -0.53 18.52
C THR A 199 -0.12 -1.27 17.43
N LYS A 200 0.43 -0.51 16.48
CA LYS A 200 1.33 -1.07 15.46
C LYS A 200 2.56 -1.77 16.06
N ALA A 201 3.11 -1.25 17.16
CA ALA A 201 4.25 -1.88 17.84
C ALA A 201 3.85 -3.25 18.43
N GLU A 202 2.69 -3.36 19.06
CA GLU A 202 2.18 -4.64 19.56
C GLU A 202 1.91 -5.64 18.43
N LEU A 203 1.42 -5.17 17.28
CA LEU A 203 1.25 -6.00 16.09
C LEU A 203 2.59 -6.55 15.58
N GLU A 204 3.61 -5.68 15.49
CA GLU A 204 4.97 -6.05 15.07
C GLU A 204 5.60 -7.06 16.04
N ASP A 205 5.46 -6.85 17.35
CA ASP A 205 5.93 -7.78 18.38
C ASP A 205 5.26 -9.14 18.27
N ARG A 206 3.94 -9.19 18.04
CA ARG A 206 3.21 -10.45 17.82
C ARG A 206 3.69 -11.16 16.57
N ARG A 207 3.86 -10.44 15.45
CA ARG A 207 4.41 -11.03 14.21
C ARG A 207 5.80 -11.60 14.46
N HIS A 208 6.65 -10.89 15.21
CA HIS A 208 7.98 -11.37 15.55
C HIS A 208 7.94 -12.64 16.40
N GLN A 209 7.09 -12.69 17.43
CA GLN A 209 6.90 -13.88 18.27
C GLN A 209 6.36 -15.07 17.47
N SER A 210 5.39 -14.86 16.59
CA SER A 210 4.85 -15.91 15.72
C SER A 210 5.91 -16.47 14.77
N LEU A 211 6.75 -15.62 14.19
CA LEU A 211 7.88 -16.07 13.35
C LEU A 211 8.89 -16.88 14.14
N GLN A 212 9.26 -16.44 15.34
CA GLN A 212 10.16 -17.20 16.23
C GLN A 212 9.57 -18.58 16.59
N ALA A 213 8.30 -18.63 16.96
CA ALA A 213 7.62 -19.89 17.28
C ALA A 213 7.56 -20.84 16.07
N LEU A 214 7.33 -20.29 14.86
CA LEU A 214 7.36 -21.06 13.62
C LEU A 214 8.75 -21.65 13.36
N GLU A 215 9.80 -20.84 13.46
CA GLU A 215 11.20 -21.29 13.31
C GLU A 215 11.55 -22.41 14.31
N GLU A 216 11.17 -22.24 15.58
CA GLU A 216 11.38 -23.24 16.62
C GLU A 216 10.63 -24.54 16.32
N SER A 217 9.37 -24.45 15.88
CA SER A 217 8.55 -25.62 15.53
C SER A 217 9.12 -26.37 14.32
N GLN A 218 9.59 -25.65 13.29
CA GLN A 218 10.23 -26.23 12.11
C GLN A 218 11.55 -26.93 12.46
N MET A 219 12.36 -26.29 13.32
CA MET A 219 13.61 -26.87 13.80
C MET A 219 13.35 -28.13 14.63
N GLN A 220 12.34 -28.11 15.49
CA GLN A 220 11.96 -29.27 16.29
C GLN A 220 11.46 -30.41 15.40
N TRP A 221 10.57 -30.12 14.46
CA TRP A 221 10.09 -31.10 13.48
C TRP A 221 11.25 -31.72 12.68
N PHE A 222 12.21 -30.90 12.22
CA PHE A 222 13.37 -31.39 11.47
C PHE A 222 14.23 -32.33 12.31
N ARG A 223 14.47 -32.00 13.59
CA ARG A 223 15.23 -32.87 14.51
C ARG A 223 14.54 -34.21 14.71
N GLU A 224 13.23 -34.21 14.89
CA GLU A 224 12.44 -35.41 15.17
C GLU A 224 12.29 -36.32 13.94
N ASN A 225 12.16 -35.74 12.74
CA ASN A 225 11.77 -36.50 11.55
C ASN A 225 12.94 -36.77 10.60
N VAL A 226 13.90 -35.86 10.49
CA VAL A 226 15.02 -35.98 9.55
C VAL A 226 16.26 -36.52 10.26
N LEU A 227 16.61 -35.96 11.42
CA LEU A 227 17.82 -36.36 12.15
C LEU A 227 17.66 -37.67 12.94
N ALA A 228 16.44 -38.19 13.09
CA ALA A 228 16.20 -39.51 13.67
C ALA A 228 16.86 -40.65 12.85
N THR A 229 17.13 -40.42 11.57
CA THR A 229 17.93 -41.32 10.73
C THR A 229 19.32 -40.73 10.53
N ARG A 230 20.39 -41.54 10.68
CA ARG A 230 21.76 -41.07 10.40
C ARG A 230 21.88 -40.64 8.94
N LEU A 231 21.86 -39.33 8.72
CA LEU A 231 22.03 -38.72 7.41
C LEU A 231 23.50 -38.34 7.23
N THR A 232 24.22 -39.12 6.44
CA THR A 232 25.58 -38.79 6.02
C THR A 232 25.49 -37.93 4.77
N VAL A 233 25.49 -36.60 4.92
CA VAL A 233 25.54 -35.67 3.77
C VAL A 233 27.00 -35.32 3.49
N SER A 234 27.52 -35.79 2.36
CA SER A 234 28.76 -35.26 1.80
C SER A 234 28.42 -33.96 1.07
N SER A 235 28.70 -32.81 1.69
CA SER A 235 28.57 -31.51 1.03
C SER A 235 29.95 -31.01 0.62
N THR A 236 30.12 -30.76 -0.68
CA THR A 236 31.23 -29.96 -1.20
C THR A 236 30.77 -28.52 -1.17
N VAL A 237 31.15 -27.76 -0.16
CA VAL A 237 30.87 -26.33 -0.11
C VAL A 237 31.90 -25.64 -1.00
N ASP A 238 31.46 -25.14 -2.15
CA ASP A 238 32.26 -24.23 -2.95
C ASP A 238 32.28 -22.87 -2.25
N LEU A 239 33.44 -22.52 -1.69
CA LEU A 239 33.68 -21.24 -1.03
C LEU A 239 34.25 -20.20 -2.01
N SER A 240 34.19 -20.45 -3.31
CA SER A 240 34.58 -19.47 -4.32
C SER A 240 33.65 -18.26 -4.19
N PRO A 241 34.18 -17.06 -3.90
CA PRO A 241 33.36 -15.87 -3.76
C PRO A 241 32.81 -15.47 -5.14
N GLU A 242 31.57 -15.87 -5.45
CA GLU A 242 30.99 -15.59 -6.77
C GLU A 242 30.56 -14.14 -6.95
N GLN A 243 30.30 -13.39 -5.86
CA GLN A 243 29.96 -11.96 -5.94
C GLN A 243 30.46 -11.19 -4.72
N MET A 244 31.64 -10.56 -4.83
CA MET A 244 31.98 -9.42 -3.97
C MET A 244 31.22 -8.18 -4.46
N ARG A 245 30.04 -7.90 -3.89
CA ARG A 245 29.47 -6.55 -3.97
C ARG A 245 30.28 -5.65 -3.04
N ILE A 246 31.01 -4.71 -3.62
CA ILE A 246 31.64 -3.61 -2.90
C ILE A 246 30.50 -2.61 -2.64
N GLU A 247 29.94 -2.59 -1.43
CA GLU A 247 29.03 -1.54 -1.01
C GLU A 247 29.82 -0.24 -0.84
N GLU A 248 29.68 0.69 -1.78
CA GLU A 248 30.00 2.10 -1.55
C GLU A 248 28.91 2.67 -0.62
N GLY A 249 29.33 3.08 0.58
CA GLY A 249 28.43 3.53 1.64
C GLY A 249 27.50 4.67 1.19
N SER A 250 26.20 4.40 1.25
CA SER A 250 25.15 5.42 1.22
C SER A 250 24.10 5.04 2.27
N VAL A 251 24.10 5.77 3.38
CA VAL A 251 23.08 5.67 4.43
C VAL A 251 21.82 6.38 3.96
N TYR A 252 20.78 5.63 3.61
CA TYR A 252 19.39 6.12 3.60
C TYR A 252 18.49 5.04 4.20
N GLY A 253 18.04 5.28 5.44
CA GLY A 253 16.99 4.50 6.08
C GLY A 253 15.62 5.04 5.66
N GLY A 254 14.89 4.26 4.86
CA GLY A 254 13.46 4.41 4.67
C GLY A 254 12.70 3.28 5.38
N PRO A 255 11.52 3.53 5.95
CA PRO A 255 10.76 2.51 6.67
C PRO A 255 10.18 1.46 5.68
N PRO A 256 10.10 0.19 6.07
CA PRO A 256 9.52 -0.87 5.24
C PRO A 256 7.98 -0.83 5.31
N GLY A 257 7.33 -1.00 4.16
CA GLY A 257 5.88 -1.23 4.09
C GLY A 257 5.14 -0.37 3.06
N CYS A 258 5.53 -0.48 1.79
CA CYS A 258 4.71 -0.19 0.61
C CYS A 258 5.51 -0.66 -0.61
N SER A 259 5.19 -1.84 -1.15
CA SER A 259 5.87 -2.40 -2.30
C SER A 259 5.46 -1.67 -3.58
N SER A 260 6.18 -0.58 -3.91
CA SER A 260 6.33 -0.15 -5.31
C SER A 260 7.71 -0.59 -5.78
N SER A 261 7.76 -1.44 -6.80
CA SER A 261 8.97 -1.93 -7.45
C SER A 261 9.98 -0.81 -7.72
N ARG A 262 11.16 -0.88 -7.08
CA ARG A 262 12.35 -0.10 -7.45
C ARG A 262 13.48 -1.06 -7.78
N GLU A 263 14.08 -0.88 -8.95
CA GLU A 263 15.38 -1.46 -9.30
C GLU A 263 16.46 -0.39 -9.49
N PRO A 264 17.75 -0.74 -9.36
CA PRO A 264 18.87 0.18 -9.17
C PRO A 264 19.58 0.60 -10.46
N GLN A 265 20.15 1.82 -10.45
CA GLN A 265 20.99 2.37 -11.51
C GLN A 265 22.47 1.99 -11.32
N TRP A 266 23.17 1.71 -12.42
CA TRP A 266 24.60 1.37 -12.45
C TRP A 266 25.46 2.57 -12.90
N ILE A 267 26.51 2.90 -12.14
CA ILE A 267 27.59 3.82 -12.54
C ILE A 267 28.93 3.13 -12.23
N SER A 268 29.88 3.18 -13.17
CA SER A 268 31.21 2.56 -13.02
C SER A 268 32.31 3.59 -12.77
N SER A 269 33.19 3.32 -11.78
CA SER A 269 34.54 3.91 -11.73
C SER A 269 35.50 3.00 -10.95
N ARG A 270 36.75 2.87 -11.41
CA ARG A 270 37.80 1.99 -10.85
C ARG A 270 38.83 2.79 -10.06
N ARG A 271 39.19 2.35 -8.84
CA ARG A 271 40.56 2.48 -8.25
C ARG A 271 40.85 1.33 -7.26
N HIS A 272 42.12 0.92 -7.19
CA HIS A 272 42.64 -0.16 -6.34
C HIS A 272 42.91 0.28 -4.90
N ARG A 273 42.57 -0.59 -3.93
CA ARG A 273 43.20 -0.67 -2.59
C ARG A 273 43.15 -2.11 -2.05
N ASP A 274 44.13 -2.43 -1.21
CA ASP A 274 44.30 -3.73 -0.54
C ASP A 274 43.30 -3.92 0.61
N VAL A 275 42.75 -5.14 0.75
CA VAL A 275 41.84 -5.53 1.83
C VAL A 275 42.45 -6.69 2.62
N LYS A 276 42.46 -6.55 3.95
CA LYS A 276 42.93 -7.55 4.91
C LYS A 276 41.72 -8.27 5.51
N LEU A 277 41.57 -9.56 5.24
CA LEU A 277 40.49 -10.39 5.78
C LEU A 277 40.85 -10.92 7.18
N MET A 278 39.94 -10.75 8.13
CA MET A 278 39.96 -11.40 9.44
C MET A 278 38.77 -12.36 9.49
N LEU A 279 39.03 -13.66 9.44
CA LEU A 279 38.03 -14.71 9.64
C LEU A 279 37.98 -15.09 11.11
N SER A 280 36.83 -14.90 11.76
CA SER A 280 36.56 -15.37 13.11
C SER A 280 35.35 -16.31 13.11
N GLY A 281 35.52 -17.51 13.66
CA GLY A 281 34.41 -18.34 14.13
C GLY A 281 33.94 -19.48 13.23
N VAL A 282 34.80 -20.45 12.89
CA VAL A 282 34.35 -21.79 12.47
C VAL A 282 34.93 -22.82 13.42
N ARG A 283 34.08 -23.48 14.22
CA ARG A 283 34.45 -24.67 14.99
C ARG A 283 34.19 -25.90 14.14
N VAL A 284 35.28 -26.51 13.67
CA VAL A 284 35.26 -27.85 13.06
C VAL A 284 35.20 -28.87 14.19
N ILE A 285 34.15 -29.70 14.23
CA ILE A 285 34.12 -30.90 15.07
C ILE A 285 34.68 -32.05 14.24
N THR A 286 35.93 -32.43 14.47
CA THR A 286 36.55 -33.62 13.88
C THR A 286 36.14 -34.86 14.67
N ALA A 287 35.40 -35.78 14.03
CA ALA A 287 35.19 -37.12 14.57
C ALA A 287 36.50 -37.93 14.46
N GLY A 288 36.96 -38.47 15.59
CA GLY A 288 38.22 -39.18 15.73
C GLY A 288 38.33 -40.40 14.81
N GLY A 289 39.49 -40.50 14.14
CA GLY A 289 39.86 -41.65 13.31
C GLY A 289 40.16 -42.90 14.13
N SER A 290 39.72 -44.05 13.60
CA SER A 290 40.11 -45.37 14.09
C SER A 290 41.38 -45.82 13.35
N PRO A 291 42.43 -46.34 14.03
CA PRO A 291 43.66 -46.73 13.36
C PRO A 291 43.51 -48.12 12.72
N PHE A 292 43.66 -48.16 11.39
CA PHE A 292 43.81 -49.38 10.62
C PHE A 292 45.16 -50.06 10.94
N SER A 293 45.13 -51.30 11.41
CA SER A 293 46.32 -52.15 11.57
C SER A 293 46.60 -52.90 10.25
N PRO A 294 47.85 -52.99 9.78
CA PRO A 294 48.18 -53.81 8.62
C PRO A 294 48.37 -55.27 9.06
N ARG A 295 47.69 -56.21 8.39
CA ARG A 295 48.02 -57.64 8.48
C ARG A 295 49.17 -57.96 7.51
N ARG A 296 50.11 -58.78 8.00
CA ARG A 296 51.09 -59.52 7.19
C ARG A 296 50.43 -60.70 6.50
#